data_AF-A0A1H6FMZ9-F1
#
_entry.id   AF-A0A1H6FMZ9-F1
#
_cell.length_a   1.000
_cell.length_b   1.000
_cell.length_c   1.000
_cell.angle_alpha   90.00
_cell.angle_beta   90.00
_cell.angle_gamma   90.00
#
_symmetry.space_group_name_H-M   'P 1'
#
loop_
_entity.id
_entity.type
_entity.pdbx_description
1 polymer ?
#
loop_
_entity_poly.entity_id
_entity_poly.type
_entity_poly.pdbx_seq_one_letter_code
_entity_poly.pdbx_strand_id
1 'polypeptide(L)'
;MARVDFYRLTRDPVERVLPALATRILANGDRLLVVAAPAMQRQAIDEALWTLQPASFLPHGHAGSPDEEIEPILIAGTLDPSPPNRASHLALADGEWHEEAFGFERTFLLFDNSRIDDARALWRTLAAREDVDNRFWKQDENGRWSEGP
;
A
#
# COMPACT_ATOMS: atom_id res chain seq x y z
N MET A 1 -6.17 17.24 2.48
CA MET A 1 -6.06 16.44 3.71
C MET A 1 -5.52 15.09 3.30
N ALA A 2 -4.37 14.67 3.82
CA ALA A 2 -3.81 13.37 3.47
C ALA A 2 -4.67 12.26 4.07
N ARG A 3 -4.94 11.20 3.31
CA ARG A 3 -5.70 10.04 3.81
C ARG A 3 -4.78 8.89 4.13
N VAL A 4 -4.95 8.26 5.30
CA VAL A 4 -4.18 7.08 5.71
C VAL A 4 -5.13 5.93 6.04
N ASP A 5 -5.20 4.93 5.16
CA ASP A 5 -5.98 3.73 5.41
C ASP A 5 -5.12 2.62 6.04
N PHE A 6 -5.46 2.23 7.25
CA PHE A 6 -4.85 1.14 8.02
C PHE A 6 -5.51 -0.18 7.65
N TYR A 7 -4.80 -1.05 6.94
CA TYR A 7 -5.27 -2.38 6.55
C TYR A 7 -4.66 -3.44 7.46
N ARG A 8 -5.48 -3.97 8.38
CA ARG A 8 -5.05 -5.09 9.22
C ARG A 8 -5.22 -6.41 8.46
N LEU A 9 -4.10 -7.06 8.17
CA LEU A 9 -3.98 -8.34 7.50
C LEU A 9 -4.17 -9.48 8.50
N THR A 10 -5.42 -9.91 8.69
CA THR A 10 -5.79 -10.99 9.63
C THR A 10 -5.91 -12.37 8.99
N ARG A 11 -6.16 -12.42 7.67
CA ARG A 11 -6.41 -13.67 6.93
C ARG A 11 -5.52 -13.76 5.70
N ASP A 12 -5.67 -12.80 4.78
CA ASP A 12 -4.88 -12.77 3.55
C ASP A 12 -3.61 -11.93 3.75
N PRO A 13 -2.43 -12.40 3.29
CA PRO A 13 -1.19 -11.64 3.38
C PRO A 13 -1.18 -10.51 2.34
N VAL A 14 -0.19 -9.63 2.43
CA VAL A 14 -0.12 -8.42 1.59
C VAL A 14 -0.13 -8.74 0.10
N GLU A 15 0.55 -9.81 -0.30
CA GLU A 15 0.66 -10.27 -1.69
C GLU A 15 -0.71 -10.63 -2.27
N ARG A 16 -1.67 -11.05 -1.44
CA ARG A 16 -3.04 -11.35 -1.90
C ARG A 16 -3.96 -10.14 -1.88
N VAL A 17 -3.72 -9.18 -0.99
CA VAL A 17 -4.56 -7.99 -0.82
C VAL A 17 -4.18 -6.89 -1.81
N LEU A 18 -2.87 -6.71 -2.03
CA LEU A 18 -2.32 -5.61 -2.81
C LEU A 18 -2.79 -5.60 -4.28
N PRO A 19 -2.87 -6.73 -5.02
CA PRO A 19 -3.38 -6.72 -6.40
C PRO A 19 -4.81 -6.17 -6.48
N ALA A 20 -5.68 -6.54 -5.54
CA ALA A 20 -7.05 -6.05 -5.52
C ALA A 20 -7.14 -4.54 -5.22
N LEU A 21 -6.25 -4.02 -4.36
CA LEU A 21 -6.12 -2.57 -4.13
C LEU A 21 -5.60 -1.86 -5.38
N ALA A 22 -4.51 -2.37 -5.96
CA ALA A 22 -3.88 -1.82 -7.15
C ALA A 22 -4.86 -1.75 -8.34
N THR A 23 -5.65 -2.80 -8.57
CA THR A 23 -6.72 -2.80 -9.60
C THR A 23 -7.69 -1.63 -9.41
N ARG A 24 -8.13 -1.36 -8.17
CA ARG A 24 -9.08 -0.27 -7.90
C ARG A 24 -8.45 1.11 -8.08
N ILE A 25 -7.18 1.25 -7.70
CA ILE A 25 -6.41 2.50 -7.86
C ILE A 25 -6.22 2.79 -9.36
N LEU A 26 -5.71 1.83 -10.13
CA LEU A 26 -5.53 1.99 -11.56
C LEU A 26 -6.86 2.21 -12.31
N ALA A 27 -7.96 1.58 -11.87
CA ALA A 27 -9.29 1.79 -12.45
C ALA A 27 -9.81 3.23 -12.28
N ASN A 28 -9.29 3.96 -11.28
CA ASN A 28 -9.58 5.39 -11.10
C ASN A 28 -8.62 6.29 -11.90
N GLY A 29 -7.64 5.72 -12.60
CA GLY A 29 -6.59 6.46 -13.33
C GLY A 29 -5.41 6.90 -12.47
N ASP A 30 -5.36 6.48 -11.21
CA ASP A 30 -4.28 6.82 -10.28
C ASP A 30 -3.06 5.91 -10.45
N ARG A 31 -1.92 6.34 -9.89
CA ARG A 31 -0.65 5.58 -9.91
C ARG A 31 -0.23 5.23 -8.49
N LEU A 32 0.44 4.08 -8.33
CA LEU A 32 0.79 3.51 -7.04
C LEU A 32 2.31 3.36 -6.88
N LEU A 33 2.83 3.77 -5.73
CA LEU A 33 4.13 3.35 -5.24
C LEU A 33 3.91 2.25 -4.19
N VAL A 34 4.59 1.12 -4.33
CA VAL A 34 4.60 0.03 -3.34
C VAL A 34 5.97 0.00 -2.70
N VAL A 35 6.03 0.16 -1.38
CA VAL A 35 7.27 0.12 -0.61
C VAL A 35 7.27 -1.09 0.29
N ALA A 36 8.36 -1.87 0.22
CA ALA A 36 8.67 -2.90 1.19
C ALA A 36 10.19 -3.05 1.29
N ALA A 37 10.77 -2.90 2.47
CA ALA A 37 12.23 -3.02 2.66
C ALA A 37 12.81 -4.41 2.34
N PRO A 38 12.15 -5.54 2.67
CA PRO A 38 12.68 -6.88 2.36
C PRO A 38 12.59 -7.21 0.86
N ALA A 39 13.71 -7.58 0.24
CA ALA A 39 13.76 -7.94 -1.17
C ALA A 39 12.87 -9.15 -1.51
N MET A 40 12.81 -10.15 -0.63
CA MET A 40 11.96 -11.33 -0.82
C MET A 40 10.47 -10.97 -0.84
N GLN A 41 10.05 -9.99 -0.04
CA GLN A 41 8.67 -9.54 -0.02
C GLN A 41 8.32 -8.79 -1.31
N ARG A 42 9.22 -7.91 -1.79
CA ARG A 42 9.06 -7.24 -3.09
C ARG A 42 8.92 -8.25 -4.24
N GLN A 43 9.72 -9.31 -4.24
CA GLN A 43 9.62 -10.38 -5.24
C GLN A 43 8.27 -11.10 -5.18
N ALA A 44 7.79 -11.44 -3.98
CA ALA A 44 6.49 -12.09 -3.82
C ALA A 44 5.32 -11.18 -4.24
N ILE A 45 5.44 -9.87 -4.02
CA ILE A 45 4.50 -8.86 -4.49
C ILE A 45 4.48 -8.78 -6.02
N ASP A 46 5.64 -8.69 -6.66
CA ASP A 46 5.78 -8.68 -8.12
C ASP A 46 5.08 -9.89 -8.76
N GLU A 47 5.40 -11.09 -8.28
CA GLU A 47 4.77 -12.34 -8.74
C GLU A 47 3.25 -12.35 -8.55
N ALA A 48 2.76 -11.79 -7.44
CA ALA A 48 1.34 -11.75 -7.14
C ALA A 48 0.56 -10.76 -8.03
N LEU A 49 1.16 -9.62 -8.36
CA LEU A 49 0.59 -8.65 -9.31
C LEU A 49 0.42 -9.26 -10.71
N TRP A 50 1.30 -10.18 -11.11
CA TRP A 50 1.18 -10.95 -12.35
C TRP A 50 0.09 -12.03 -12.33
N THR A 51 -0.06 -12.74 -11.21
CA THR A 51 -0.74 -14.05 -11.21
C THR A 51 -2.13 -14.07 -10.61
N LEU A 52 -2.47 -13.16 -9.68
CA LEU A 52 -3.68 -13.29 -8.88
C LEU A 52 -4.94 -12.67 -9.49
N GLN A 53 -4.81 -11.86 -10.55
CA GLN A 53 -5.96 -11.32 -11.27
C GLN A 53 -5.79 -11.48 -12.79
N PRO A 54 -6.01 -12.70 -13.35
CA PRO A 54 -5.83 -12.95 -14.79
C PRO A 54 -6.66 -12.05 -15.71
N ALA A 55 -7.76 -11.50 -15.19
CA ALA A 55 -8.65 -10.59 -15.93
C ALA A 55 -8.21 -9.11 -15.87
N SER A 56 -7.25 -8.76 -15.01
CA SER A 56 -6.74 -7.40 -14.85
C SER A 56 -5.23 -7.43 -15.06
N PHE A 57 -4.77 -6.99 -16.22
CA PHE A 57 -3.36 -6.69 -16.41
C PHE A 57 -2.98 -5.52 -15.49
N LEU A 58 -2.05 -5.76 -14.57
CA LEU A 58 -1.49 -4.76 -13.66
C LEU A 58 -0.05 -4.46 -14.10
N PRO A 59 0.17 -3.50 -15.03
CA PRO A 59 1.52 -3.14 -15.43
C PRO A 59 2.28 -2.55 -14.24
N HIS A 60 3.46 -3.11 -13.99
CA HIS A 60 4.31 -2.74 -12.88
C HIS A 60 5.78 -2.99 -13.21
N GLY A 61 6.65 -2.28 -12.50
CA GLY A 61 8.09 -2.51 -12.53
C GLY A 61 8.76 -2.11 -11.23
N HIS A 62 10.08 -2.28 -11.18
CA HIS A 62 10.90 -1.95 -10.02
C HIS A 62 11.53 -0.56 -10.13
N ALA A 63 11.68 0.11 -9.00
CA ALA A 63 12.50 1.31 -8.90
C ALA A 63 13.96 1.01 -9.30
N GLY A 64 14.57 1.95 -10.01
CA GLY A 64 15.86 1.83 -10.67
C GLY A 64 15.84 1.11 -12.02
N SER A 65 14.66 0.67 -12.50
CA SER A 65 14.54 0.10 -13.85
C SER A 65 14.53 1.21 -14.92
N PRO A 66 14.92 0.93 -16.17
CA PRO A 66 14.94 1.94 -17.25
C PRO A 66 13.57 2.60 -17.53
N ASP A 67 12.49 1.89 -17.21
CA ASP A 67 11.11 2.29 -17.52
C ASP A 67 10.33 2.77 -16.29
N GLU A 68 10.99 2.97 -15.14
CA GLU A 68 10.32 3.28 -13.87
C GLU A 68 9.36 4.48 -13.92
N GLU A 69 9.65 5.48 -14.77
CA GLU A 69 8.81 6.66 -14.93
C GLU A 69 7.46 6.37 -15.58
N ILE A 70 7.35 5.31 -16.40
CA ILE A 70 6.14 4.96 -17.14
C ILE A 70 5.31 3.87 -16.44
N GLU A 71 5.87 3.19 -15.44
CA GLU A 71 5.18 2.11 -14.71
C GLU A 71 4.02 2.64 -13.86
N PRO A 72 2.75 2.24 -14.11
CA PRO A 72 1.62 2.70 -13.29
C PRO A 72 1.72 2.27 -11.83
N ILE A 73 2.39 1.14 -11.58
CA ILE A 73 2.73 0.65 -10.24
C ILE A 73 4.25 0.50 -10.17
N LEU A 74 4.90 1.17 -9.23
CA LEU A 74 6.34 1.06 -9.01
C LEU A 74 6.62 0.35 -7.69
N ILE A 75 7.46 -0.68 -7.70
CA ILE A 75 7.88 -1.43 -6.52
C ILE A 75 9.25 -0.95 -6.07
N ALA A 76 9.36 -0.41 -4.86
CA ALA A 76 10.57 0.18 -4.31
C ALA A 76 10.95 -0.44 -2.96
N GLY A 77 12.24 -0.45 -2.67
CA GLY A 77 12.76 -0.92 -1.37
C GLY A 77 12.85 0.15 -0.30
N THR A 78 12.72 1.40 -0.69
CA THR A 78 12.74 2.58 0.17
C THR A 78 11.66 3.52 -0.30
N LEU A 79 11.10 4.30 0.62
CA LEU A 79 10.17 5.36 0.26
C LEU A 79 10.91 6.53 -0.39
N ASP A 80 10.49 6.88 -1.61
CA ASP A 80 10.83 8.15 -2.25
C ASP A 80 9.58 9.04 -2.18
N PRO A 81 9.64 10.24 -1.55
CA PRO A 81 8.52 11.18 -1.51
C PRO A 81 8.16 11.78 -2.87
N SER A 82 8.99 11.59 -3.89
CA SER A 82 8.77 12.07 -5.26
C SER A 82 9.16 10.98 -6.26
N PRO A 83 8.46 9.83 -6.23
CA PRO A 83 8.85 8.67 -7.00
C PRO A 83 8.82 8.98 -8.51
N PRO A 84 9.72 8.38 -9.32
CA PRO A 84 9.79 8.62 -10.77
C PRO A 84 8.46 8.39 -11.49
N ASN A 85 7.67 7.43 -11.02
CA ASN A 85 6.35 7.12 -11.55
C ASN A 85 5.25 8.12 -11.14
N ARG A 86 5.56 9.18 -10.39
CA ARG A 86 4.61 10.24 -9.99
C ARG A 86 3.35 9.67 -9.31
N ALA A 87 3.51 8.60 -8.53
CA ALA A 87 2.40 8.00 -7.81
C ALA A 87 1.74 8.98 -6.84
N SER A 88 0.42 9.12 -6.92
CA SER A 88 -0.39 9.86 -5.94
C SER A 88 -0.74 8.99 -4.73
N HIS A 89 -0.69 7.66 -4.89
CA HIS A 89 -1.01 6.68 -3.87
C HIS A 89 0.23 5.90 -3.43
N LEU A 90 0.31 5.57 -2.14
CA LEU A 90 1.39 4.81 -1.54
C LEU A 90 0.86 3.57 -0.82
N ALA A 91 1.45 2.40 -1.06
CA ALA A 91 1.25 1.21 -0.25
C ALA A 91 2.53 0.90 0.54
N LEU A 92 2.45 0.98 1.86
CA LEU A 92 3.49 0.56 2.80
C LEU A 92 3.23 -0.92 3.13
N ALA A 93 3.82 -1.80 2.33
CA ALA A 93 3.52 -3.24 2.31
C ALA A 93 4.29 -4.03 3.39
N ASP A 94 5.35 -3.45 3.95
CA ASP A 94 6.08 -3.99 5.11
C ASP A 94 5.49 -3.55 6.47
N GLY A 95 4.48 -2.68 6.44
CA GLY A 95 3.80 -2.18 7.64
C GLY A 95 4.59 -1.12 8.40
N GLU A 96 5.67 -0.58 7.83
CA GLU A 96 6.46 0.49 8.46
C GLU A 96 5.95 1.88 8.04
N TRP A 97 5.81 2.78 9.01
CA TRP A 97 5.35 4.15 8.76
C TRP A 97 6.52 5.12 8.57
N HIS A 98 6.35 6.05 7.63
CA HIS A 98 7.29 7.11 7.30
C HIS A 98 6.52 8.44 7.22
N GLU A 99 7.07 9.53 7.77
CA GLU A 99 6.39 10.84 7.73
C GLU A 99 6.29 11.39 6.31
N GLU A 100 7.22 11.01 5.43
CA GLU A 100 7.21 11.30 4.01
C GLU A 100 5.94 10.79 3.31
N ALA A 101 5.23 9.82 3.91
CA ALA A 101 3.95 9.33 3.41
C ALA A 101 2.84 10.41 3.38
N PHE A 102 3.00 11.52 4.12
CA PHE A 102 2.10 12.67 4.02
C PHE A 102 2.22 13.44 2.71
N GLY A 103 3.27 13.20 1.91
CA GLY A 103 3.41 13.75 0.56
C GLY A 103 2.47 13.12 -0.47
N PHE A 104 1.85 11.99 -0.13
CA PHE A 104 0.90 11.28 -0.99
C PHE A 104 -0.53 11.69 -0.64
N GLU A 105 -1.40 11.67 -1.64
CA GLU A 105 -2.82 11.98 -1.43
C GLU A 105 -3.49 10.91 -0.54
N ARG A 106 -3.07 9.65 -0.74
CA ARG A 106 -3.62 8.50 -0.03
C ARG A 106 -2.58 7.41 0.21
N THR A 107 -2.42 7.02 1.46
CA THR A 107 -1.49 5.98 1.89
C THR A 107 -2.26 4.79 2.45
N PHE A 108 -1.87 3.59 2.03
CA PHE A 108 -2.35 2.31 2.54
C PHE A 108 -1.24 1.70 3.40
N LEU A 109 -1.44 1.68 4.72
CA LEU A 109 -0.53 1.02 5.65
C LEU A 109 -1.03 -0.41 5.88
N LEU A 110 -0.32 -1.40 5.34
CA LEU A 110 -0.72 -2.81 5.42
C LEU A 110 0.13 -3.52 6.48
N PHE A 111 -0.51 -4.13 7.47
CA PHE A 111 0.21 -4.73 8.58
C PHE A 111 -0.52 -5.94 9.16
N ASP A 112 0.25 -6.91 9.64
CA ASP A 112 -0.27 -8.08 10.34
C ASP A 112 -0.16 -7.90 11.87
N ASN A 113 -0.36 -8.99 12.61
CA ASN A 113 -0.30 -8.96 14.07
C ASN A 113 1.11 -8.65 14.63
N SER A 114 2.18 -8.81 13.85
CA SER A 114 3.55 -8.49 14.30
C SER A 114 3.81 -7.00 14.48
N ARG A 115 3.02 -6.15 13.80
CA ARG A 115 3.12 -4.67 13.83
C ARG A 115 1.91 -3.98 14.46
N ILE A 116 1.04 -4.74 15.13
CA ILE A 116 -0.23 -4.21 15.63
C ILE A 116 -0.07 -3.08 16.66
N ASP A 117 0.97 -3.15 17.50
CA ASP A 117 1.19 -2.14 18.54
C ASP A 117 1.76 -0.84 17.95
N ASP A 118 2.66 -0.94 16.95
CA ASP A 118 3.14 0.20 16.17
C ASP A 118 1.97 0.90 15.46
N ALA A 119 1.12 0.12 14.78
CA ALA A 119 -0.06 0.63 14.08
C ALA A 119 -1.05 1.30 15.04
N ARG A 120 -1.26 0.75 16.24
CA ARG A 120 -2.11 1.36 17.28
C ARG A 120 -1.53 2.66 17.81
N ALA A 121 -0.22 2.73 18.02
CA ALA A 121 0.44 3.96 18.47
C ALA A 121 0.27 5.05 17.41
N LEU A 122 0.58 4.73 16.14
CA LEU A 122 0.41 5.63 15.02
C LEU A 122 -1.04 6.09 14.84
N TRP A 123 -2.01 5.17 14.92
CA TRP A 123 -3.44 5.50 14.81
C TRP A 123 -3.84 6.61 15.77
N ARG A 124 -3.42 6.53 17.04
CA ARG A 124 -3.71 7.55 18.05
C ARG A 124 -3.07 8.89 17.71
N THR A 125 -1.82 8.86 17.25
CA THR A 125 -1.09 10.06 16.81
C THR A 125 -1.80 10.74 15.64
N LEU A 126 -2.21 9.97 14.63
CA LEU A 126 -2.87 10.52 13.44
C LEU A 126 -4.30 10.99 13.72
N ALA A 127 -5.05 10.26 14.56
CA ALA A 127 -6.41 10.65 14.95
C ALA A 127 -6.46 11.97 15.77
N ALA A 128 -5.34 12.39 16.36
CA ALA A 128 -5.22 13.66 17.06
C ALA A 128 -4.90 14.84 16.12
N ARG A 129 -4.66 14.59 14.83
CA ARG A 129 -4.37 15.61 13.83
C ARG A 129 -5.64 16.02 13.10
N GLU A 130 -5.77 17.32 12.79
CA GLU A 130 -6.90 17.85 12.02
C GLU A 130 -6.67 17.77 10.50
N ASP A 131 -5.43 17.53 10.07
CA ASP A 131 -4.99 17.54 8.67
C ASP A 131 -4.81 16.14 8.06
N VAL A 132 -5.27 15.10 8.75
CA VAL A 132 -5.18 13.69 8.35
C VAL A 132 -6.54 13.00 8.48
N ASP A 133 -7.00 12.31 7.44
CA ASP A 133 -8.14 11.38 7.49
C ASP A 133 -7.62 9.95 7.63
N ASN A 134 -7.57 9.42 8.85
CA ASN A 134 -7.19 8.02 9.06
C ASN A 134 -8.42 7.11 9.15
N ARG A 135 -8.37 5.98 8.43
CA ARG A 135 -9.44 5.00 8.37
C ARG A 135 -8.91 3.61 8.66
N PHE A 136 -9.69 2.80 9.34
CA PHE A 136 -9.28 1.45 9.71
C PHE A 136 -10.07 0.42 8.92
N TRP A 137 -9.39 -0.56 8.34
CA TRP A 137 -9.96 -1.63 7.55
C TRP A 137 -9.56 -2.97 8.15
N LYS A 138 -10.55 -3.85 8.31
CA LYS A 138 -10.35 -5.23 8.76
C LYS A 138 -11.01 -6.22 7.82
N GLN A 139 -10.37 -7.37 7.71
CA GLN A 139 -10.89 -8.50 6.97
C GLN A 139 -11.62 -9.47 7.91
N ASP A 140 -12.82 -9.91 7.51
CA ASP A 140 -13.53 -11.00 8.18
C ASP A 140 -12.99 -12.38 7.75
N GLU A 141 -13.51 -13.44 8.37
CA GLU A 141 -13.10 -14.83 8.09
C GLU A 141 -13.36 -15.26 6.64
N ASN A 142 -14.33 -14.62 5.96
CA ASN A 142 -14.69 -14.88 4.57
C ASN A 142 -13.88 -14.03 3.58
N GLY A 143 -12.96 -13.19 4.07
CA GLY A 143 -12.14 -12.33 3.23
C GLY A 143 -12.76 -10.98 2.87
N ARG A 144 -13.94 -10.64 3.43
CA ARG A 144 -14.61 -9.37 3.15
C ARG A 144 -14.02 -8.25 3.99
N TRP A 145 -13.84 -7.09 3.36
CA TRP A 145 -13.35 -5.88 4.00
C TRP A 145 -14.49 -5.05 4.58
N SER A 146 -14.30 -4.57 5.80
CA SER A 146 -15.19 -3.62 6.46
C SER A 146 -14.38 -2.52 7.14
N GLU A 147 -14.93 -1.31 7.12
CA GLU A 147 -14.39 -0.20 7.91
C GLU A 147 -14.63 -0.52 9.39
N GLY A 148 -13.57 -0.43 10.19
CA GLY A 148 -13.66 -0.54 11.64
C GLY A 148 -13.98 0.81 12.29
N PRO A 149 -14.11 0.82 13.63
CA PRO A 149 -14.39 2.03 14.38
C PRO A 149 -13.24 3.04 14.33
#